data_AF-A0A6V8MRF1-F1
#
_entry.id   AF-A0A6V8MRF1-F1
#
_cell.length_a   1.000
_cell.length_b   1.000
_cell.length_c   1.000
_cell.angle_alpha   90.00
_cell.angle_beta   90.00
_cell.angle_gamma   90.00
#
_symmetry.space_group_name_H-M   'P 1'
#
loop_
_entity.id
_entity.type
_entity.pdbx_description
1 polymer ?
#
loop_
_entity_poly.entity_id
_entity_poly.type
_entity_poly.pdbx_seq_one_letter_code
_entity_poly.pdbx_strand_id
1 'polypeptide(L)'
;MIPADKAKLLLALLLIPARLYAAPPEFQIDIKELDRQKPAAPKSAPKKPAPTEAAHPSKAKQHKQVPKKKEPEAKAQHETKKEHAAPSGEYVRYTIKPGDHIFKILVGHFGMSNEAAERLVPEIVELNDIKNIKTLEVGRTLLIPAAPLHGAGAKPAKKEKPRPHSEGPSTKAKAAETPKEAKPAPAQAPRAPEPAAETPRAPEPAAPAVTAPKAAPAPAPKAPVPAAPQPAPVPATKPAPAPQPPAATKAEPVTKAAEPVPTPAPKAAPVPAPKPAPVPVPAPPHQPAPAPAPKAAAAPAAPAVPQAPTWVCPVGRHDAASVVDSVLNAISATWSRNKIIQSAAGAATPFSIRVDRYFEYKGNRYIVSIGENDPYNYTLIRILETAGYRVLMLTGKEDFKTVAERLFKLVGVAPDFGPHALQEGKHATGFLVQQDDAAGRRVLITDTAPPAGHKWVMPAGCGAR
;
A
#
# COMPACT_ATOMS: atom_id res chain seq x y z
N MET A 1 -4.59 -24.49 -40.76
CA MET A 1 -6.02 -24.77 -40.99
C MET A 1 -6.66 -25.08 -39.65
N ILE A 2 -7.53 -24.20 -39.14
CA ILE A 2 -8.25 -24.44 -37.88
C ILE A 2 -9.37 -25.44 -38.21
N PRO A 3 -9.51 -26.55 -37.46
CA PRO A 3 -10.55 -27.53 -37.71
C PRO A 3 -11.94 -26.87 -37.61
N ALA A 4 -12.82 -27.20 -38.55
CA ALA A 4 -14.11 -26.53 -38.76
C ALA A 4 -15.00 -26.46 -37.50
N ASP A 5 -14.84 -27.40 -36.56
CA ASP A 5 -15.56 -27.39 -35.29
C ASP A 5 -15.10 -26.30 -34.31
N LYS A 6 -13.83 -25.89 -34.34
CA LYS A 6 -13.34 -24.80 -33.49
C LYS A 6 -13.84 -23.43 -33.97
N ALA A 7 -14.12 -23.28 -35.26
CA ALA A 7 -14.68 -22.04 -35.81
C ALA A 7 -16.13 -21.82 -35.36
N LYS A 8 -16.92 -22.89 -35.24
CA LYS A 8 -18.32 -22.80 -34.77
C LYS A 8 -18.43 -22.42 -33.29
N LEU A 9 -17.52 -22.91 -32.45
CA LEU A 9 -17.49 -22.54 -31.02
C LEU A 9 -17.13 -21.06 -30.83
N LEU A 10 -16.20 -20.54 -31.64
CA LEU A 10 -15.76 -19.14 -31.58
C LEU A 10 -16.84 -18.17 -32.09
N LEU A 11 -17.62 -18.59 -33.10
CA LEU A 11 -18.78 -17.84 -33.58
C LEU A 11 -19.94 -17.84 -32.57
N ALA A 12 -20.18 -18.95 -31.87
CA ALA A 12 -21.21 -19.04 -30.84
C ALA A 12 -20.90 -18.16 -29.61
N LEU A 13 -19.63 -18.01 -29.24
CA LEU A 13 -19.20 -17.12 -28.14
C LEU A 13 -19.36 -15.63 -28.47
N LEU A 14 -19.31 -15.25 -29.75
CA LEU A 14 -19.53 -13.86 -30.20
C LEU A 14 -21.02 -13.47 -30.27
N LEU A 15 -21.94 -14.44 -30.27
CA LEU A 15 -23.38 -14.22 -30.32
C LEU A 15 -24.06 -14.12 -28.94
N ILE A 16 -23.30 -14.20 -27.85
CA ILE A 16 -23.85 -14.00 -26.50
C ILE A 16 -24.10 -12.50 -26.31
N PRO A 17 -25.36 -12.05 -26.17
CA PRO A 17 -25.67 -10.64 -25.98
C PRO A 17 -25.07 -10.18 -24.65
N ALA A 18 -24.17 -9.21 -24.71
CA ALA A 18 -23.68 -8.49 -23.55
C ALA A 18 -24.85 -7.76 -22.87
N ARG A 19 -25.56 -8.44 -21.97
CA ARG A 19 -26.53 -7.80 -21.08
C ARG A 19 -25.76 -7.02 -20.02
N LEU A 20 -25.32 -5.83 -20.41
CA LEU A 20 -24.96 -4.77 -19.48
C LEU A 20 -26.20 -4.50 -18.61
N TYR A 21 -26.15 -4.93 -17.35
CA TYR A 21 -27.08 -4.49 -16.32
C TYR A 21 -26.88 -2.99 -16.10
N ALA A 22 -27.54 -2.18 -16.91
CA ALA A 22 -27.78 -0.77 -16.59
C ALA A 22 -28.76 -0.75 -15.42
N ALA A 23 -28.28 -0.27 -14.26
CA ALA A 23 -29.13 -0.04 -13.10
C ALA A 23 -30.24 0.97 -13.45
N PRO A 24 -31.46 0.82 -12.91
CA PRO A 24 -32.58 1.72 -13.18
C PRO A 24 -32.27 3.16 -12.74
N PRO A 25 -32.65 4.18 -13.53
CA PRO A 25 -32.27 5.58 -13.33
C PRO A 25 -33.19 6.33 -12.33
N GLU A 26 -33.51 5.76 -11.16
CA GLU A 26 -34.47 6.38 -10.22
C GLU A 26 -33.86 7.16 -9.04
N PHE A 27 -32.55 7.41 -9.01
CA PHE A 27 -31.95 8.30 -8.02
C PHE A 27 -31.50 9.62 -8.65
N GLN A 28 -32.47 10.43 -9.10
CA GLN A 28 -32.25 11.87 -9.32
C GLN A 28 -32.18 12.54 -7.96
N ILE A 29 -30.96 12.72 -7.45
CA ILE A 29 -30.70 13.55 -6.27
C ILE A 29 -31.02 14.99 -6.67
N ASP A 30 -32.09 15.56 -6.13
CA ASP A 30 -32.50 16.94 -6.40
C ASP A 30 -31.43 17.89 -5.88
N ILE A 31 -30.72 18.53 -6.81
CA ILE A 31 -29.61 19.46 -6.53
C ILE A 31 -30.07 20.63 -5.66
N LYS A 32 -31.38 20.93 -5.60
CA LYS A 32 -31.94 21.95 -4.71
C LYS A 32 -31.94 21.56 -3.22
N GLU A 33 -31.81 20.29 -2.89
CA GLU A 33 -31.82 19.82 -1.50
C GLU A 33 -30.43 19.94 -0.83
N LEU A 34 -29.37 19.94 -1.63
CA LEU A 34 -27.99 20.07 -1.14
C LEU A 34 -27.65 21.48 -0.63
N ASP A 35 -28.33 22.51 -1.13
CA ASP A 35 -28.09 23.91 -0.74
C ASP A 35 -28.83 24.31 0.57
N ARG A 36 -29.77 23.47 1.04
CA ARG A 36 -30.47 23.69 2.32
C ARG A 36 -29.71 23.20 3.54
N GLN A 37 -28.61 22.47 3.37
CA GLN A 37 -27.79 21.95 4.47
C GLN A 37 -26.59 22.84 4.84
N LYS A 38 -26.59 24.11 4.43
CA LYS A 38 -25.53 25.05 4.85
C LYS A 38 -25.70 25.38 6.35
N PRO A 39 -24.78 24.96 7.24
CA PRO A 39 -24.88 25.30 8.66
C PRO A 39 -24.76 26.81 8.83
N ALA A 40 -25.71 27.38 9.58
CA ALA A 40 -25.72 28.81 9.91
C ALA A 40 -24.42 29.21 10.61
N ALA A 41 -23.82 30.30 10.14
CA ALA A 41 -22.58 30.84 10.68
C ALA A 41 -22.71 31.14 12.20
N PRO A 42 -21.66 30.87 13.01
CA PRO A 42 -21.67 31.18 14.42
C PRO A 42 -21.73 32.70 14.63
N LYS A 43 -22.78 33.16 15.31
CA LYS A 43 -22.96 34.56 15.73
C LYS A 43 -21.80 34.93 16.68
N SER A 44 -21.12 36.01 16.34
CA SER A 44 -20.06 36.65 17.13
C SER A 44 -20.50 36.96 18.56
N ALA A 45 -19.69 36.55 19.53
CA ALA A 45 -19.87 36.84 20.95
C ALA A 45 -19.68 38.35 21.27
N PRO A 46 -20.39 38.89 22.28
CA PRO A 46 -20.32 40.31 22.62
C PRO A 46 -19.07 40.67 23.45
N LYS A 47 -18.53 41.85 23.15
CA LYS A 47 -17.44 42.57 23.84
C LYS A 47 -17.75 42.73 25.33
N LYS A 48 -16.82 42.30 26.19
CA LYS A 48 -16.84 42.54 27.64
C LYS A 48 -16.19 43.92 27.94
N PRO A 49 -16.79 44.78 28.79
CA PRO A 49 -16.24 46.09 29.12
C PRO A 49 -15.18 46.03 30.23
N ALA A 50 -14.30 47.04 30.21
CA ALA A 50 -13.19 47.26 31.13
C ALA A 50 -13.63 47.49 32.59
N PRO A 51 -12.81 47.16 33.59
CA PRO A 51 -13.05 47.57 34.96
C PRO A 51 -12.34 48.90 35.29
N THR A 52 -13.15 49.78 35.84
CA THR A 52 -12.83 51.10 36.38
C THR A 52 -12.09 51.01 37.72
N GLU A 53 -11.21 51.98 37.87
CA GLU A 53 -10.42 52.43 39.02
C GLU A 53 -11.26 52.69 40.29
N ALA A 54 -10.74 52.27 41.46
CA ALA A 54 -11.16 52.78 42.77
C ALA A 54 -9.97 52.76 43.76
N ALA A 55 -9.97 53.75 44.64
CA ALA A 55 -8.83 54.36 45.31
C ALA A 55 -8.42 53.78 46.70
N HIS A 56 -7.10 53.89 46.98
CA HIS A 56 -6.41 54.31 48.24
C HIS A 56 -6.46 53.47 49.54
N PRO A 57 -5.56 53.69 50.56
CA PRO A 57 -4.22 54.34 50.58
C PRO A 57 -3.13 53.72 51.53
N SER A 58 -1.90 54.24 51.37
CA SER A 58 -0.93 54.68 52.42
C SER A 58 0.17 53.79 53.03
N LYS A 59 1.40 54.38 53.01
CA LYS A 59 2.59 54.27 53.90
C LYS A 59 3.45 52.98 53.74
N ALA A 60 4.80 52.99 53.71
CA ALA A 60 5.80 53.96 54.14
C ALA A 60 7.20 53.69 53.52
N LYS A 61 7.96 54.79 53.33
CA LYS A 61 9.42 55.01 53.53
C LYS A 61 10.50 54.32 52.67
N GLN A 62 11.27 55.22 52.01
CA GLN A 62 12.75 55.39 51.98
C GLN A 62 13.56 54.25 51.30
N HIS A 63 14.57 54.46 50.44
CA HIS A 63 15.62 55.48 50.27
C HIS A 63 16.08 55.45 48.78
N LYS A 64 16.24 56.59 48.09
CA LYS A 64 17.52 57.31 47.87
C LYS A 64 18.60 56.46 47.13
N GLN A 65 18.81 56.73 45.83
CA GLN A 65 20.04 57.31 45.23
C GLN A 65 20.11 57.05 43.71
N VAL A 66 20.14 58.15 42.96
CA VAL A 66 20.71 58.32 41.60
C VAL A 66 22.13 58.88 41.88
N PRO A 67 23.23 58.54 41.17
CA PRO A 67 23.37 58.99 39.78
C PRO A 67 24.33 58.27 38.81
N LYS A 68 24.13 58.65 37.53
CA LYS A 68 25.14 58.92 36.48
C LYS A 68 25.89 57.75 35.82
N LYS A 69 25.53 57.59 34.53
CA LYS A 69 26.38 57.83 33.34
C LYS A 69 27.76 57.14 33.32
N LYS A 70 27.89 56.11 32.47
CA LYS A 70 29.01 55.94 31.53
C LYS A 70 28.74 54.81 30.53
N GLU A 71 28.70 55.20 29.26
CA GLU A 71 29.17 54.40 28.12
C GLU A 71 30.64 53.99 28.39
N PRO A 72 31.07 52.77 28.01
CA PRO A 72 31.72 52.64 26.71
C PRO A 72 31.51 51.30 25.96
N GLU A 73 31.62 51.43 24.64
CA GLU A 73 32.24 50.55 23.64
C GLU A 73 32.78 49.15 24.01
N ALA A 74 32.43 48.23 23.09
CA ALA A 74 33.31 47.27 22.43
C ALA A 74 34.09 46.22 23.27
N LYS A 75 33.63 44.96 23.17
CA LYS A 75 34.38 43.83 22.59
C LYS A 75 33.51 42.56 22.60
N ALA A 76 32.96 42.23 21.43
CA ALA A 76 32.40 40.91 21.18
C ALA A 76 33.54 39.96 20.80
N GLN A 77 33.90 39.07 21.71
CA GLN A 77 34.58 37.82 21.36
C GLN A 77 33.48 36.77 21.17
N HIS A 78 33.23 36.37 19.93
CA HIS A 78 32.52 35.12 19.65
C HIS A 78 33.52 34.16 19.02
N GLU A 79 33.74 33.07 19.74
CA GLU A 79 34.64 31.99 19.43
C GLU A 79 34.25 31.30 18.12
N THR A 80 35.29 31.02 17.35
CA THR A 80 35.33 30.27 16.10
C THR A 80 34.82 28.84 16.29
N LYS A 81 33.61 28.57 15.79
CA LYS A 81 33.10 27.22 15.56
C LYS A 81 33.82 26.65 14.34
N LYS A 82 34.56 25.55 14.55
CA LYS A 82 35.24 24.72 13.54
C LYS A 82 34.41 24.59 12.25
N GLU A 83 34.91 25.16 11.17
CA GLU A 83 34.50 24.83 9.81
C GLU A 83 34.97 23.40 9.49
N HIS A 84 34.01 22.50 9.33
CA HIS A 84 34.25 21.25 8.62
C HIS A 84 34.41 21.61 7.13
N ALA A 85 35.64 21.55 6.62
CA ALA A 85 35.93 21.66 5.20
C ALA A 85 35.30 20.47 4.46
N ALA A 86 34.07 20.65 3.98
CA ALA A 86 33.34 19.71 3.16
C ALA A 86 33.93 19.66 1.74
N PRO A 87 33.82 18.52 1.03
CA PRO A 87 34.19 18.43 -0.38
C PRO A 87 33.41 19.48 -1.18
N SER A 88 34.09 20.16 -2.10
CA SER A 88 33.53 21.19 -2.98
C SER A 88 32.57 20.60 -4.01
N GLY A 89 31.44 20.08 -3.53
CA GLY A 89 30.29 19.73 -4.37
C GLY A 89 29.59 20.99 -4.85
N GLU A 90 29.08 20.97 -6.07
CA GLU A 90 28.23 22.03 -6.59
C GLU A 90 26.88 21.97 -5.85
N TYR A 91 26.46 23.09 -5.25
CA TYR A 91 25.19 23.20 -4.53
C TYR A 91 24.27 24.19 -5.22
N VAL A 92 22.98 23.85 -5.32
CA VAL A 92 21.94 24.78 -5.78
C VAL A 92 21.25 25.42 -4.57
N ARG A 93 21.13 26.75 -4.59
CA ARG A 93 20.44 27.52 -3.54
C ARG A 93 18.96 27.68 -3.89
N TYR A 94 18.07 27.32 -2.98
CA TYR A 94 16.62 27.50 -3.13
C TYR A 94 16.01 28.20 -1.91
N THR A 95 15.27 29.29 -2.11
CA THR A 95 14.57 30.01 -1.04
C THR A 95 13.19 29.40 -0.80
N ILE A 96 12.93 28.93 0.43
CA ILE A 96 11.67 28.28 0.82
C ILE A 96 10.50 29.26 0.71
N LYS A 97 9.43 28.85 0.00
CA LYS A 97 8.17 29.61 -0.10
C LYS A 97 7.11 29.07 0.88
N PRO A 98 6.06 29.85 1.22
CA PRO A 98 4.94 29.34 2.01
C PRO A 98 4.30 28.10 1.38
N GLY A 99 4.17 27.03 2.16
CA GLY A 99 3.61 25.75 1.70
C GLY A 99 4.59 24.84 0.95
N ASP A 100 5.87 25.19 0.92
CA ASP A 100 6.92 24.28 0.46
C ASP A 100 7.31 23.28 1.56
N HIS A 101 7.63 22.06 1.13
CA HIS A 101 8.28 21.03 1.93
C HIS A 101 9.43 20.46 1.10
N ILE A 102 10.49 19.96 1.75
CA ILE A 102 11.73 19.52 1.07
C ILE A 102 11.39 18.60 -0.10
N PHE A 103 10.49 17.65 0.11
CA PHE A 103 10.06 16.71 -0.91
C PHE A 103 9.41 17.36 -2.15
N LYS A 104 8.47 18.30 -1.96
CA LYS A 104 7.83 19.02 -3.07
C LYS A 104 8.78 19.97 -3.78
N ILE A 105 9.77 20.52 -3.07
CA ILE A 105 10.83 21.29 -3.73
C ILE A 105 11.60 20.37 -4.69
N LEU A 106 12.05 19.20 -4.23
CA LEU A 106 12.81 18.26 -5.06
C LEU A 106 12.01 17.71 -6.25
N VAL A 107 10.77 17.30 -6.04
CA VAL A 107 9.95 16.75 -7.14
C VAL A 107 9.42 17.85 -8.06
N GLY A 108 8.96 18.96 -7.49
CA GLY A 108 8.29 20.04 -8.23
C GLY A 108 9.25 21.00 -8.93
N HIS A 109 10.30 21.45 -8.24
CA HIS A 109 11.27 22.41 -8.79
C HIS A 109 12.44 21.74 -9.50
N PHE A 110 12.86 20.57 -9.02
CA PHE A 110 14.02 19.86 -9.57
C PHE A 110 13.66 18.62 -10.40
N GLY A 111 12.37 18.27 -10.51
CA GLY A 111 11.91 17.17 -11.36
C GLY A 111 12.38 15.79 -10.91
N MET A 112 12.81 15.64 -9.65
CA MET A 112 13.30 14.36 -9.13
C MET A 112 12.16 13.33 -9.02
N SER A 113 12.50 12.05 -9.20
CA SER A 113 11.57 10.96 -8.86
C SER A 113 11.39 10.88 -7.34
N ASN A 114 10.26 10.31 -6.89
CA ASN A 114 9.98 10.17 -5.47
C ASN A 114 11.10 9.42 -4.73
N GLU A 115 11.59 8.31 -5.29
CA GLU A 115 12.67 7.52 -4.69
C GLU A 115 14.00 8.29 -4.60
N ALA A 116 14.32 9.11 -5.61
CA ALA A 116 15.52 9.95 -5.59
C ALA A 116 15.41 11.05 -4.53
N ALA A 117 14.23 11.67 -4.42
CA ALA A 117 13.96 12.68 -3.40
C ALA A 117 14.05 12.09 -1.98
N GLU A 118 13.50 10.90 -1.72
CA GLU A 118 13.59 10.24 -0.40
C GLU A 118 15.04 9.97 0.03
N ARG A 119 15.90 9.58 -0.92
CA ARG A 119 17.33 9.35 -0.64
C ARG A 119 18.09 10.64 -0.31
N LEU A 120 17.69 11.77 -0.89
CA LEU A 120 18.38 13.06 -0.73
C LEU A 120 17.92 13.86 0.49
N VAL A 121 16.70 13.61 1.00
CA VAL A 121 16.16 14.34 2.15
C VAL A 121 17.07 14.30 3.38
N PRO A 122 17.63 13.15 3.82
CA PRO A 122 18.54 13.11 4.97
C PRO A 122 19.79 13.98 4.78
N GLU A 123 20.36 13.97 3.58
CA GLU A 123 21.55 14.74 3.24
C GLU A 123 21.27 16.25 3.27
N ILE A 124 20.13 16.70 2.71
CA ILE A 124 19.73 18.12 2.78
C ILE A 124 19.48 18.55 4.23
N VAL A 125 18.89 17.67 5.04
CA VAL A 125 18.58 17.94 6.45
C VAL A 125 19.86 18.16 7.25
N GLU A 126 20.85 17.28 7.07
CA GLU A 126 22.16 17.40 7.70
C GLU A 126 22.91 18.64 7.22
N LEU A 127 22.95 18.87 5.90
CA LEU A 127 23.69 19.96 5.29
C LEU A 127 23.17 21.36 5.65
N ASN A 128 21.87 21.46 5.95
CA ASN A 128 21.22 22.74 6.28
C ASN A 128 20.85 22.87 7.75
N ASP A 129 21.29 21.97 8.63
CA ASP A 129 20.95 21.95 10.07
C ASP A 129 19.43 22.06 10.34
N ILE A 130 18.62 21.26 9.64
CA ILE A 130 17.15 21.29 9.77
C ILE A 130 16.71 20.31 10.86
N LYS A 131 16.26 20.82 12.01
CA LYS A 131 15.80 19.95 13.12
C LYS A 131 14.50 19.21 12.83
N ASN A 132 13.62 19.77 12.00
CA ASN A 132 12.31 19.19 11.70
C ASN A 132 11.92 19.41 10.24
N ILE A 133 11.82 18.30 9.49
CA ILE A 133 11.46 18.28 8.06
C ILE A 133 10.06 18.82 7.77
N LYS A 134 9.16 18.84 8.77
CA LYS A 134 7.77 19.28 8.60
C LYS A 134 7.60 20.80 8.71
N THR A 135 8.56 21.48 9.33
CA THR A 135 8.49 22.92 9.60
C THR A 135 9.69 23.61 8.98
N LEU A 136 9.56 23.95 7.69
CA LEU A 136 10.54 24.78 7.01
C LEU A 136 10.22 26.26 7.23
N GLU A 137 11.23 27.05 7.58
CA GLU A 137 11.10 28.50 7.74
C GLU A 137 11.02 29.16 6.35
N VAL A 138 9.90 29.82 6.07
CA VAL A 138 9.72 30.57 4.82
C VAL A 138 10.79 31.66 4.73
N GLY A 139 11.42 31.79 3.57
CA GLY A 139 12.49 32.74 3.31
C GLY A 139 13.90 32.21 3.62
N ARG A 140 14.03 31.06 4.30
CA ARG A 140 15.32 30.41 4.51
C ARG A 140 15.83 29.83 3.18
N THR A 141 17.13 29.98 2.93
CA THR A 141 17.79 29.42 1.75
C THR A 141 18.29 28.01 2.07
N LEU A 142 17.82 27.03 1.31
CA LEU A 142 18.28 25.66 1.33
C LEU A 142 19.41 25.46 0.32
N LEU A 143 20.45 24.74 0.74
CA LEU A 143 21.50 24.21 -0.10
C LEU A 143 21.14 22.77 -0.49
N ILE A 144 21.02 22.52 -1.79
CA ILE A 144 20.63 21.23 -2.35
C ILE A 144 21.83 20.69 -3.14
N PRO A 145 22.34 19.47 -2.84
CA PRO A 145 23.44 18.87 -3.60
C PRO A 145 23.08 18.71 -5.08
N ALA A 146 23.94 19.20 -5.99
CA ALA A 146 23.68 19.11 -7.43
C ALA A 146 24.00 17.74 -8.03
N ALA A 147 24.69 16.85 -7.29
CA ALA A 147 25.15 15.55 -7.75
C ALA A 147 24.09 14.67 -8.46
N PRO A 148 22.79 14.66 -8.07
CA PRO A 148 21.76 13.89 -8.78
C PRO A 148 21.00 14.69 -9.86
N LEU A 149 21.16 16.01 -9.92
CA LEU A 149 20.33 16.87 -10.78
C LEU A 149 20.60 16.67 -12.28
N HIS A 150 21.79 16.25 -12.65
CA HIS A 150 22.18 16.09 -14.05
C HIS A 150 21.84 14.72 -14.67
N GLY A 151 21.22 13.81 -13.91
CA GLY A 151 20.89 12.46 -14.40
C GLY A 151 19.48 12.28 -14.98
N ALA A 152 18.54 13.20 -14.72
CA ALA A 152 17.12 13.02 -15.04
C ALA A 152 16.64 14.06 -16.08
N GLY A 153 16.92 13.77 -17.36
CA GLY A 153 16.23 14.27 -18.56
C GLY A 153 15.60 15.66 -18.50
N ALA A 154 16.34 16.67 -18.97
CA ALA A 154 15.76 17.93 -19.43
C ALA A 154 14.63 17.64 -20.43
N LYS A 155 13.37 17.85 -20.02
CA LYS A 155 12.24 17.89 -20.96
C LYS A 155 12.46 19.07 -21.91
N PRO A 156 12.51 18.87 -23.24
CA PRO A 156 12.73 19.96 -24.17
C PRO A 156 11.58 20.97 -24.05
N ALA A 157 11.95 22.24 -23.91
CA ALA A 157 11.02 23.36 -23.89
C ALA A 157 10.11 23.30 -25.13
N LYS A 158 8.80 23.43 -24.88
CA LYS A 158 7.72 23.43 -25.85
C LYS A 158 7.92 24.60 -26.83
N LYS A 159 8.42 24.29 -28.03
CA LYS A 159 8.58 25.22 -29.14
C LYS A 159 7.20 25.77 -29.53
N GLU A 160 6.98 27.06 -29.31
CA GLU A 160 5.84 27.80 -29.83
C GLU A 160 5.77 27.66 -31.34
N LYS A 161 4.61 27.19 -31.83
CA LYS A 161 4.30 27.09 -33.25
C LYS A 161 3.66 28.42 -33.68
N PRO A 162 4.23 29.15 -34.65
CA PRO A 162 3.59 30.37 -35.14
C PRO A 162 2.33 30.02 -35.93
N ARG A 163 1.26 30.77 -35.67
CA ARG A 163 0.05 30.80 -36.51
C ARG A 163 0.41 31.40 -37.88
N PRO A 164 -0.34 31.03 -38.92
CA PRO A 164 -0.85 32.04 -39.83
C PRO A 164 -2.37 32.04 -39.88
N HIS A 165 -2.91 33.25 -39.95
CA HIS A 165 -4.29 33.61 -40.20
C HIS A 165 -4.69 33.37 -41.67
N SER A 166 -6.00 33.15 -41.86
CA SER A 166 -6.88 33.54 -43.00
C SER A 166 -6.49 33.03 -44.41
N GLU A 167 -7.38 32.65 -45.32
CA GLU A 167 -8.74 33.09 -45.66
C GLU A 167 -9.23 32.19 -46.83
N GLY A 168 -10.55 32.05 -47.02
CA GLY A 168 -11.11 31.75 -48.36
C GLY A 168 -11.76 30.37 -48.58
N PRO A 169 -13.06 30.31 -48.95
CA PRO A 169 -13.78 29.08 -49.30
C PRO A 169 -13.86 28.88 -50.82
N SER A 170 -13.65 27.66 -51.33
CA SER A 170 -14.14 27.31 -52.67
C SER A 170 -14.32 25.82 -52.92
N THR A 171 -15.59 25.47 -53.11
CA THR A 171 -16.24 24.56 -54.07
C THR A 171 -15.49 23.44 -54.83
N LYS A 172 -16.30 22.37 -55.08
CA LYS A 172 -16.34 21.43 -56.22
C LYS A 172 -15.59 20.09 -56.14
N ALA A 173 -16.38 19.06 -55.83
CA ALA A 173 -16.69 17.87 -56.63
C ALA A 173 -15.72 17.38 -57.74
N LYS A 174 -15.25 16.12 -57.61
CA LYS A 174 -15.12 15.09 -58.67
C LYS A 174 -14.68 13.77 -57.99
N ALA A 175 -15.55 12.77 -57.82
CA ALA A 175 -15.92 11.70 -58.76
C ALA A 175 -14.76 10.78 -59.21
N ALA A 176 -14.90 9.51 -58.79
CA ALA A 176 -14.43 8.24 -59.39
C ALA A 176 -12.93 8.00 -59.62
N GLU A 177 -12.38 6.96 -58.96
CA GLU A 177 -11.94 5.71 -59.60
C GLU A 177 -11.28 4.77 -58.58
N THR A 178 -11.84 3.57 -58.46
CA THR A 178 -11.16 2.30 -58.17
C THR A 178 -11.43 1.40 -59.38
N PRO A 179 -10.70 0.29 -59.66
CA PRO A 179 -9.65 -0.38 -58.87
C PRO A 179 -8.41 -0.79 -59.69
N LYS A 180 -7.28 -1.12 -59.03
CA LYS A 180 -6.32 -2.07 -59.64
C LYS A 180 -5.79 -3.07 -58.63
N GLU A 181 -6.37 -4.25 -58.78
CA GLU A 181 -5.98 -5.58 -58.37
C GLU A 181 -4.47 -5.82 -58.47
N ALA A 182 -3.83 -6.07 -57.34
CA ALA A 182 -2.47 -6.58 -57.24
C ALA A 182 -2.49 -7.94 -56.54
N LYS A 183 -2.20 -8.96 -57.35
CA LYS A 183 -2.01 -10.37 -57.04
C LYS A 183 -1.00 -10.58 -55.89
N PRO A 184 -1.28 -11.44 -54.89
CA PRO A 184 -0.31 -11.77 -53.85
C PRO A 184 0.71 -12.80 -54.36
N ALA A 185 1.99 -12.50 -54.20
CA ALA A 185 3.09 -13.45 -54.39
C ALA A 185 3.18 -14.41 -53.18
N PRO A 186 3.57 -15.68 -53.37
CA PRO A 186 3.52 -16.70 -52.34
C PRO A 186 4.62 -16.55 -51.29
N ALA A 187 4.25 -16.90 -50.06
CA ALA A 187 5.05 -16.93 -48.85
C ALA A 187 6.30 -17.81 -48.98
N GLN A 188 7.47 -17.25 -48.62
CA GLN A 188 8.64 -18.03 -48.24
C GLN A 188 8.54 -18.39 -46.76
N ALA A 189 8.61 -19.69 -46.47
CA ALA A 189 8.69 -20.22 -45.11
C ALA A 189 10.03 -19.85 -44.46
N PRO A 190 10.07 -19.51 -43.16
CA PRO A 190 11.33 -19.38 -42.44
C PRO A 190 11.98 -20.76 -42.28
N ARG A 191 13.18 -20.90 -42.85
CA ARG A 191 14.07 -22.04 -42.65
C ARG A 191 14.47 -22.13 -41.18
N ALA A 192 14.36 -23.34 -40.62
CA ALA A 192 14.98 -23.71 -39.37
C ALA A 192 16.52 -23.63 -39.49
N PRO A 193 17.24 -23.11 -38.48
CA PRO A 193 18.69 -23.21 -38.47
C PRO A 193 19.12 -24.64 -38.13
N GLU A 194 19.94 -25.21 -39.03
CA GLU A 194 20.74 -26.42 -38.81
C GLU A 194 21.69 -26.25 -37.61
N PRO A 195 22.00 -27.35 -36.90
CA PRO A 195 22.97 -27.35 -35.81
C PRO A 195 24.39 -27.23 -36.36
N ALA A 196 25.07 -26.14 -35.99
CA ALA A 196 26.47 -25.95 -36.32
C ALA A 196 27.35 -26.95 -35.55
N ALA A 197 28.32 -27.49 -36.29
CA ALA A 197 29.26 -28.52 -35.93
C ALA A 197 30.09 -28.21 -34.68
N GLU A 198 30.38 -29.29 -33.95
CA GLU A 198 31.33 -29.38 -32.85
C GLU A 198 32.71 -28.85 -33.27
N THR A 199 33.23 -27.89 -32.52
CA THR A 199 34.65 -27.50 -32.57
C THR A 199 35.42 -28.22 -31.46
N PRO A 200 36.64 -28.73 -31.72
CA PRO A 200 37.44 -29.43 -30.72
C PRO A 200 37.86 -28.52 -29.57
N ARG A 201 37.65 -29.01 -28.35
CA ARG A 201 38.05 -28.43 -27.08
C ARG A 201 39.58 -28.25 -27.02
N ALA A 202 40.04 -27.01 -26.89
CA ALA A 202 41.42 -26.69 -26.53
C ALA A 202 41.72 -27.14 -25.08
N PRO A 203 42.95 -27.57 -24.76
CA PRO A 203 43.30 -28.10 -23.46
C PRO A 203 43.24 -27.05 -22.35
N GLU A 204 42.69 -27.52 -21.24
CA GLU A 204 42.54 -26.92 -19.92
C GLU A 204 43.84 -26.26 -19.40
N PRO A 205 43.83 -24.96 -19.03
CA PRO A 205 44.94 -24.37 -18.28
C PRO A 205 44.96 -24.92 -16.87
N ALA A 206 46.11 -25.45 -16.48
CA ALA A 206 46.39 -25.98 -15.15
C ALA A 206 45.96 -25.02 -14.03
N ALA A 207 45.30 -25.60 -13.02
CA ALA A 207 44.86 -24.92 -11.82
C ALA A 207 46.01 -24.16 -11.13
N PRO A 208 45.83 -22.90 -10.72
CA PRO A 208 46.75 -22.26 -9.81
C PRO A 208 46.64 -22.92 -8.43
N ALA A 209 47.81 -23.31 -7.89
CA ALA A 209 47.99 -23.91 -6.58
C ALA A 209 47.32 -23.05 -5.48
N VAL A 210 46.50 -23.72 -4.68
CA VAL A 210 45.89 -23.18 -3.47
C VAL A 210 47.01 -22.89 -2.46
N THR A 211 47.40 -21.62 -2.32
CA THR A 211 48.22 -21.19 -1.19
C THR A 211 47.36 -21.22 0.09
N ALA A 212 47.79 -22.01 1.05
CA ALA A 212 47.19 -22.14 2.36
C ALA A 212 47.02 -20.79 3.07
N PRO A 213 45.87 -20.50 3.71
CA PRO A 213 45.70 -19.30 4.50
C PRO A 213 46.60 -19.37 5.74
N LYS A 214 47.53 -18.42 5.81
CA LYS A 214 48.38 -18.13 6.96
C LYS A 214 47.50 -17.92 8.20
N ALA A 215 47.70 -18.74 9.22
CA ALA A 215 47.01 -18.68 10.49
C ALA A 215 47.02 -17.26 11.07
N ALA A 216 45.82 -16.74 11.36
CA ALA A 216 45.66 -15.47 12.07
C ALA A 216 46.23 -15.61 13.51
N PRO A 217 46.94 -14.58 14.01
CA PRO A 217 47.46 -14.60 15.37
C PRO A 217 46.32 -14.65 16.39
N ALA A 218 46.55 -15.42 17.45
CA ALA A 218 45.62 -15.58 18.57
C ALA A 218 45.22 -14.22 19.16
N PRO A 219 43.92 -14.02 19.50
CA PRO A 219 43.46 -12.79 20.12
C PRO A 219 44.13 -12.60 21.48
N ALA A 220 44.74 -11.42 21.66
CA ALA A 220 45.29 -10.99 22.93
C ALA A 220 44.23 -11.03 24.05
N PRO A 221 44.61 -11.36 25.30
CA PRO A 221 43.69 -11.36 26.43
C PRO A 221 43.07 -9.96 26.61
N LYS A 222 41.74 -9.91 26.58
CA LYS A 222 40.97 -8.69 26.81
C LYS A 222 41.26 -8.18 28.22
N ALA A 223 41.66 -6.91 28.31
CA ALA A 223 41.76 -6.18 29.56
C ALA A 223 40.41 -6.22 30.32
N PRO A 224 40.43 -6.25 31.66
CA PRO A 224 39.21 -6.24 32.47
C PRO A 224 38.38 -4.99 32.19
N VAL A 225 37.13 -5.22 31.83
CA VAL A 225 36.12 -4.18 31.63
C VAL A 225 35.91 -3.45 32.97
N PRO A 226 36.00 -2.11 33.03
CA PRO A 226 35.67 -1.35 34.22
C PRO A 226 34.24 -1.67 34.66
N ALA A 227 34.07 -1.95 35.95
CA ALA A 227 32.78 -2.22 36.55
C ALA A 227 31.77 -1.12 36.16
N ALA A 228 30.60 -1.55 35.66
CA ALA A 228 29.50 -0.66 35.35
C ALA A 228 29.14 0.18 36.60
N PRO A 229 28.94 1.49 36.45
CA PRO A 229 28.50 2.33 37.56
C PRO A 229 27.16 1.80 38.09
N GLN A 230 27.10 1.58 39.40
CA GLN A 230 25.87 1.20 40.09
C GLN A 230 24.75 2.20 39.75
N PRO A 231 23.54 1.73 39.42
CA PRO A 231 22.40 2.61 39.22
C PRO A 231 22.13 3.40 40.50
N ALA A 232 22.05 4.72 40.37
CA ALA A 232 21.68 5.61 41.45
C ALA A 232 20.33 5.20 42.05
N PRO A 233 20.15 5.31 43.37
CA PRO A 233 18.92 4.94 44.04
C PRO A 233 17.74 5.74 43.49
N VAL A 234 16.69 5.01 43.11
CA VAL A 234 15.43 5.56 42.62
C VAL A 234 14.83 6.45 43.72
N PRO A 235 14.52 7.73 43.45
CA PRO A 235 13.86 8.60 44.42
C PRO A 235 12.52 8.00 44.84
N ALA A 236 12.29 7.93 46.16
CA ALA A 236 11.05 7.46 46.75
C ALA A 236 9.85 8.16 46.13
N THR A 237 8.89 7.35 45.68
CA THR A 237 7.61 7.80 45.13
C THR A 237 6.88 8.66 46.16
N LYS A 238 6.65 9.92 45.78
CA LYS A 238 5.81 10.88 46.49
C LYS A 238 4.40 10.28 46.71
N PRO A 239 3.80 10.40 47.91
CA PRO A 239 2.48 9.87 48.19
C PRO A 239 1.41 10.42 47.24
N ALA A 240 0.50 9.54 46.83
CA ALA A 240 -0.67 9.85 46.02
C ALA A 240 -1.49 10.99 46.65
N PRO A 241 -1.93 12.00 45.86
CA PRO A 241 -2.85 13.02 46.34
C PRO A 241 -4.18 12.40 46.77
N ALA A 242 -4.65 12.80 47.95
CA ALA A 242 -5.96 12.43 48.46
C ALA A 242 -7.08 12.83 47.48
N PRO A 243 -8.16 12.03 47.38
CA PRO A 243 -9.28 12.32 46.51
C PRO A 243 -9.93 13.65 46.89
N GLN A 244 -9.98 14.58 45.92
CA GLN A 244 -10.74 15.82 46.06
C GLN A 244 -12.25 15.52 46.07
N PRO A 245 -13.03 16.17 46.95
CA PRO A 245 -14.48 16.05 46.95
C PRO A 245 -15.09 16.62 45.66
N PRO A 246 -16.22 16.06 45.18
CA PRO A 246 -16.86 16.50 43.95
C PRO A 246 -17.31 17.96 44.07
N ALA A 247 -16.89 18.77 43.09
CA ALA A 247 -17.30 20.15 42.96
C ALA A 247 -18.82 20.21 42.74
N ALA A 248 -19.49 20.96 43.62
CA ALA A 248 -20.89 21.31 43.50
C ALA A 248 -21.13 22.04 42.17
N THR A 249 -21.90 21.41 41.29
CA THR A 249 -22.43 22.02 40.07
C THR A 249 -23.45 23.08 40.46
N LYS A 250 -23.04 24.33 40.23
CA LYS A 250 -23.88 25.53 40.29
C LYS A 250 -24.95 25.42 39.22
N ALA A 251 -26.21 25.47 39.65
CA ALA A 251 -27.39 25.51 38.80
C ALA A 251 -27.40 26.78 37.94
N GLU A 252 -27.64 26.61 36.64
CA GLU A 252 -28.08 27.65 35.71
C GLU A 252 -29.21 27.10 34.81
N PRO A 253 -30.06 27.97 34.26
CA PRO A 253 -31.49 27.72 34.16
C PRO A 253 -31.91 26.99 32.89
N VAL A 254 -32.81 26.02 33.08
CA VAL A 254 -33.51 25.28 32.04
C VAL A 254 -34.41 26.23 31.25
N THR A 255 -34.04 26.56 30.01
CA THR A 255 -34.99 27.04 29.00
C THR A 255 -35.70 25.83 28.42
N LYS A 256 -36.98 25.71 28.79
CA LYS A 256 -37.93 24.68 28.38
C LYS A 256 -38.22 24.79 26.88
N ALA A 257 -37.47 24.06 26.06
CA ALA A 257 -37.81 23.80 24.67
C ALA A 257 -38.84 22.66 24.63
N ALA A 258 -39.95 22.90 23.94
CA ALA A 258 -41.09 22.01 23.83
C ALA A 258 -40.68 20.62 23.31
N GLU A 259 -41.10 19.58 24.04
CA GLU A 259 -40.97 18.19 23.62
C GLU A 259 -41.75 17.94 22.32
N PRO A 260 -41.13 17.28 21.32
CA PRO A 260 -41.87 16.77 20.17
C PRO A 260 -42.77 15.62 20.63
N VAL A 261 -44.06 15.75 20.30
CA VAL A 261 -45.11 14.76 20.53
C VAL A 261 -44.66 13.39 20.01
N PRO A 262 -44.73 12.31 20.82
CA PRO A 262 -44.32 10.98 20.40
C PRO A 262 -45.18 10.52 19.22
N THR A 263 -44.52 10.23 18.11
CA THR A 263 -45.15 9.61 16.95
C THR A 263 -45.69 8.23 17.36
N PRO A 264 -46.96 7.89 17.07
CA PRO A 264 -47.56 6.64 17.51
C PRO A 264 -46.79 5.45 16.93
N ALA A 265 -46.42 4.53 17.83
CA ALA A 265 -45.72 3.29 17.49
C ALA A 265 -46.49 2.51 16.41
N PRO A 266 -45.83 2.06 15.33
CA PRO A 266 -46.47 1.26 14.31
C PRO A 266 -47.03 -0.02 14.95
N LYS A 267 -48.36 -0.18 14.81
CA LYS A 267 -49.13 -1.33 15.24
C LYS A 267 -48.50 -2.59 14.64
N ALA A 268 -48.03 -3.50 15.51
CA ALA A 268 -47.40 -4.75 15.11
C ALA A 268 -48.29 -5.49 14.10
N ALA A 269 -47.73 -5.78 12.92
CA ALA A 269 -48.39 -6.62 11.94
C ALA A 269 -48.64 -8.01 12.56
N PRO A 270 -49.81 -8.61 12.30
CA PRO A 270 -50.15 -9.92 12.86
C PRO A 270 -49.11 -10.96 12.45
N VAL A 271 -48.60 -11.67 13.45
CA VAL A 271 -47.68 -12.80 13.28
C VAL A 271 -48.36 -13.80 12.33
N PRO A 272 -47.72 -14.15 11.19
CA PRO A 272 -48.25 -15.18 10.30
C PRO A 272 -48.40 -16.49 11.07
N ALA A 273 -49.59 -17.08 10.99
CA ALA A 273 -49.88 -18.35 11.62
C ALA A 273 -48.83 -19.41 11.23
N PRO A 274 -48.35 -20.22 12.20
CA PRO A 274 -47.33 -21.23 11.95
C PRO A 274 -47.80 -22.17 10.85
N LYS A 275 -47.00 -22.26 9.78
CA LYS A 275 -47.20 -23.20 8.67
C LYS A 275 -47.25 -24.61 9.27
N PRO A 276 -48.28 -25.42 8.96
CA PRO A 276 -48.43 -26.77 9.49
C PRO A 276 -47.15 -27.58 9.29
N ALA A 277 -46.72 -28.26 10.36
CA ALA A 277 -45.59 -29.18 10.30
C ALA A 277 -45.84 -30.21 9.19
N PRO A 278 -44.86 -30.44 8.29
CA PRO A 278 -45.00 -31.45 7.26
C PRO A 278 -45.24 -32.81 7.90
N VAL A 279 -46.32 -33.47 7.46
CA VAL A 279 -46.67 -34.82 7.88
C VAL A 279 -45.46 -35.73 7.60
N PRO A 280 -45.02 -36.55 8.56
CA PRO A 280 -43.92 -37.48 8.37
C PRO A 280 -44.19 -38.37 7.16
N VAL A 281 -43.32 -38.30 6.16
CA VAL A 281 -43.32 -39.25 5.05
C VAL A 281 -42.99 -40.63 5.64
N PRO A 282 -43.81 -41.67 5.38
CA PRO A 282 -43.54 -43.02 5.85
C PRO A 282 -42.13 -43.47 5.49
N ALA A 283 -41.41 -44.00 6.48
CA ALA A 283 -40.09 -44.57 6.27
C ALA A 283 -40.18 -45.65 5.17
N PRO A 284 -39.35 -45.58 4.12
CA PRO A 284 -39.32 -46.61 3.10
C PRO A 284 -39.00 -47.97 3.74
N PRO A 285 -39.69 -49.05 3.33
CA PRO A 285 -39.46 -50.38 3.88
C PRO A 285 -37.98 -50.76 3.72
N HIS A 286 -37.41 -51.32 4.79
CA HIS A 286 -36.04 -51.78 4.84
C HIS A 286 -35.73 -52.68 3.64
N GLN A 287 -34.96 -52.17 2.70
CA GLN A 287 -34.41 -52.95 1.61
C GLN A 287 -33.48 -54.01 2.23
N PRO A 288 -33.65 -55.31 1.91
CA PRO A 288 -32.80 -56.37 2.43
C PRO A 288 -31.33 -56.03 2.18
N ALA A 289 -30.51 -56.16 3.23
CA ALA A 289 -29.08 -55.92 3.15
C ALA A 289 -28.51 -56.77 1.99
N PRO A 290 -27.89 -56.14 0.96
CA PRO A 290 -27.30 -56.89 -0.14
C PRO A 290 -26.26 -57.86 0.41
N ALA A 291 -26.35 -59.11 -0.03
CA ALA A 291 -25.41 -60.16 0.33
C ALA A 291 -23.97 -59.65 0.15
N PRO A 292 -23.05 -59.93 1.09
CA PRO A 292 -21.69 -59.41 1.07
C PRO A 292 -21.03 -59.80 -0.26
N ALA A 293 -20.78 -58.79 -1.10
CA ALA A 293 -20.08 -58.97 -2.35
C ALA A 293 -18.72 -59.62 -2.07
N PRO A 294 -18.30 -60.61 -2.88
CA PRO A 294 -17.02 -61.27 -2.71
C PRO A 294 -15.92 -60.20 -2.64
N LYS A 295 -15.12 -60.27 -1.58
CA LYS A 295 -13.99 -59.38 -1.28
C LYS A 295 -13.11 -59.32 -2.53
N ALA A 296 -13.26 -58.25 -3.32
CA ALA A 296 -12.49 -58.05 -4.53
C ALA A 296 -11.01 -58.15 -4.18
N ALA A 297 -10.29 -59.01 -4.90
CA ALA A 297 -8.85 -59.14 -4.77
C ALA A 297 -8.23 -57.74 -4.80
N ALA A 298 -7.36 -57.44 -3.83
CA ALA A 298 -6.77 -56.13 -3.65
C ALA A 298 -6.25 -55.61 -4.99
N ALA A 299 -6.89 -54.56 -5.51
CA ALA A 299 -6.46 -53.93 -6.73
C ALA A 299 -4.97 -53.56 -6.57
N PRO A 300 -4.11 -53.91 -7.55
CA PRO A 300 -2.69 -53.60 -7.45
C PRO A 300 -2.51 -52.12 -7.13
N ALA A 301 -1.71 -51.84 -6.11
CA ALA A 301 -1.46 -50.48 -5.64
C ALA A 301 -1.13 -49.60 -6.85
N ALA A 302 -1.95 -48.57 -7.09
CA ALA A 302 -1.74 -47.68 -8.22
C ALA A 302 -0.30 -47.15 -8.17
N PRO A 303 0.43 -47.15 -9.30
CA PRO A 303 1.80 -46.67 -9.33
C PRO A 303 1.87 -45.28 -8.73
N ALA A 304 2.79 -45.07 -7.78
CA ALA A 304 2.96 -43.80 -7.09
C ALA A 304 3.22 -42.70 -8.13
N VAL A 305 2.26 -41.80 -8.30
CA VAL A 305 2.38 -40.68 -9.22
C VAL A 305 3.58 -39.84 -8.77
N PRO A 306 4.54 -39.54 -9.66
CA PRO A 306 5.69 -38.71 -9.31
C PRO A 306 5.18 -37.38 -8.76
N GLN A 307 5.50 -37.12 -7.49
CA GLN A 307 5.11 -35.91 -6.78
C GLN A 307 5.70 -34.70 -7.51
N ALA A 308 4.85 -33.80 -8.03
CA ALA A 308 5.32 -32.56 -8.64
C ALA A 308 6.22 -31.80 -7.65
N PRO A 309 7.32 -31.18 -8.12
CA PRO A 309 8.25 -30.46 -7.25
C PRO A 309 7.51 -29.35 -6.50
N THR A 310 7.68 -29.32 -5.19
CA THR A 310 7.10 -28.30 -4.30
C THR A 310 8.11 -27.17 -4.12
N TRP A 311 7.73 -25.97 -4.52
CA TRP A 311 8.48 -24.75 -4.23
C TRP A 311 8.11 -24.22 -2.85
N VAL A 312 9.02 -23.55 -2.16
CA VAL A 312 8.73 -22.94 -0.86
C VAL A 312 9.02 -21.45 -0.92
N CYS A 313 8.09 -20.68 -0.39
CA CYS A 313 8.12 -19.23 -0.34
C CYS A 313 8.10 -18.78 1.13
N PRO A 314 9.27 -18.47 1.71
CA PRO A 314 9.31 -17.97 3.07
C PRO A 314 8.78 -16.53 3.13
N VAL A 315 7.94 -16.24 4.12
CA VAL A 315 7.48 -14.89 4.42
C VAL A 315 8.53 -14.22 5.30
N GLY A 316 9.32 -13.30 4.74
CA GLY A 316 10.50 -12.76 5.42
C GLY A 316 10.21 -11.89 6.65
N ARG A 317 9.04 -11.24 6.71
CA ARG A 317 8.64 -10.39 7.84
C ARG A 317 7.20 -10.71 8.24
N HIS A 318 6.93 -10.72 9.54
CA HIS A 318 5.60 -11.02 10.10
C HIS A 318 4.63 -9.83 10.07
N ASP A 319 4.93 -8.77 9.32
CA ASP A 319 3.97 -7.69 9.12
C ASP A 319 2.95 -8.05 8.04
N ALA A 320 1.69 -7.62 8.21
CA ALA A 320 0.61 -7.96 7.30
C ALA A 320 0.91 -7.56 5.84
N ALA A 321 1.64 -6.46 5.61
CA ALA A 321 1.99 -6.02 4.26
C ALA A 321 2.98 -6.98 3.59
N SER A 322 4.01 -7.41 4.30
CA SER A 322 4.97 -8.41 3.81
C SER A 322 4.34 -9.78 3.60
N VAL A 323 3.38 -10.16 4.46
CA VAL A 323 2.60 -11.39 4.28
C VAL A 323 1.78 -11.32 2.99
N VAL A 324 1.01 -10.24 2.79
CA VAL A 324 0.22 -10.04 1.56
C VAL A 324 1.12 -10.10 0.33
N ASP A 325 2.26 -9.41 0.35
CA ASP A 325 3.18 -9.37 -0.79
C ASP A 325 3.74 -10.76 -1.11
N SER A 326 4.11 -11.53 -0.08
CA SER A 326 4.62 -12.90 -0.23
C SER A 326 3.55 -13.84 -0.79
N VAL A 327 2.31 -13.74 -0.31
CA VAL A 327 1.19 -14.55 -0.80
C VAL A 327 0.83 -14.18 -2.24
N LEU A 328 0.77 -12.89 -2.58
CA LEU A 328 0.50 -12.43 -3.94
C LEU A 328 1.58 -12.89 -4.93
N ASN A 329 2.86 -12.86 -4.52
CA ASN A 329 3.95 -13.40 -5.31
C ASN A 329 3.86 -14.93 -5.47
N ALA A 330 3.49 -15.64 -4.41
CA ALA A 330 3.37 -17.11 -4.43
C ALA A 330 2.24 -17.60 -5.36
N ILE A 331 1.12 -16.86 -5.44
CA ILE A 331 0.06 -17.14 -6.44
C ILE A 331 0.35 -16.53 -7.81
N SER A 332 1.50 -15.87 -7.98
CA SER A 332 1.91 -15.13 -9.18
C SER A 332 0.87 -14.14 -9.68
N ALA A 333 0.17 -13.47 -8.76
CA ALA A 333 -0.72 -12.36 -9.12
C ALA A 333 0.10 -11.16 -9.61
N THR A 334 -0.43 -10.41 -10.57
CA THR A 334 0.16 -9.12 -10.96
C THR A 334 -0.37 -8.05 -10.03
N TRP A 335 0.51 -7.46 -9.23
CA TRP A 335 0.14 -6.50 -8.19
C TRP A 335 1.01 -5.26 -8.17
N SER A 336 0.52 -4.21 -7.51
CA SER A 336 1.18 -2.91 -7.38
C SER A 336 0.96 -2.34 -5.99
N ARG A 337 2.01 -1.70 -5.45
CA ARG A 337 1.96 -0.96 -4.19
C ARG A 337 1.45 0.44 -4.42
N ASN A 338 0.70 0.98 -3.45
CA ASN A 338 0.38 2.41 -3.40
C ASN A 338 -0.32 2.94 -4.66
N LYS A 339 -1.14 2.11 -5.32
CA LYS A 339 -1.77 2.47 -6.58
C LYS A 339 -2.86 3.51 -6.32
N ILE A 340 -2.88 4.55 -7.13
CA ILE A 340 -3.98 5.51 -7.14
C ILE A 340 -5.05 4.98 -8.10
N ILE A 341 -6.23 4.67 -7.55
CA ILE A 341 -7.40 4.26 -8.31
C ILE A 341 -8.27 5.48 -8.50
N GLN A 342 -8.53 5.82 -9.75
CA GLN A 342 -9.48 6.85 -10.13
C GLN A 342 -10.82 6.18 -10.45
N SER A 343 -11.91 6.81 -10.02
CA SER A 343 -13.25 6.42 -10.45
C SER A 343 -13.34 6.44 -11.97
N ALA A 344 -14.13 5.53 -12.56
CA ALA A 344 -14.35 5.50 -14.00
C ALA A 344 -14.79 6.88 -14.52
N ALA A 345 -14.32 7.25 -15.72
CA ALA A 345 -14.75 8.46 -16.39
C ALA A 345 -16.27 8.42 -16.57
N GLY A 346 -16.99 9.40 -16.00
CA GLY A 346 -18.45 9.47 -16.02
C GLY A 346 -19.15 9.13 -14.70
N ALA A 347 -18.41 8.78 -13.63
CA ALA A 347 -19.00 8.73 -12.29
C ALA A 347 -19.53 10.12 -11.87
N ALA A 348 -20.68 10.15 -11.17
CA ALA A 348 -21.32 11.40 -10.74
C ALA A 348 -20.37 12.30 -9.90
N THR A 349 -19.51 11.68 -9.11
CA THR A 349 -18.46 12.34 -8.35
C THR A 349 -17.12 11.68 -8.66
N PRO A 350 -16.22 12.35 -9.42
CA PRO A 350 -14.91 11.80 -9.66
C PRO A 350 -14.12 11.79 -8.36
N PHE A 351 -13.53 10.64 -8.01
CA PHE A 351 -12.67 10.52 -6.84
C PHE A 351 -11.41 9.73 -7.18
N SER A 352 -10.40 9.93 -6.35
CA SER A 352 -9.09 9.31 -6.46
C SER A 352 -8.68 8.84 -5.08
N ILE A 353 -8.47 7.53 -4.93
CA ILE A 353 -8.02 6.93 -3.66
C ILE A 353 -6.71 6.19 -3.88
N ARG A 354 -5.77 6.39 -2.96
CA ARG A 354 -4.54 5.60 -2.89
C ARG A 354 -4.81 4.34 -2.08
N VAL A 355 -4.56 3.18 -2.67
CA VAL A 355 -4.73 1.89 -2.01
C VAL A 355 -3.39 1.22 -1.74
N ASP A 356 -3.28 0.48 -0.65
CA ASP A 356 -2.02 -0.13 -0.23
C ASP A 356 -1.53 -1.16 -1.25
N ARG A 357 -2.42 -2.07 -1.65
CA ARG A 357 -2.18 -3.06 -2.70
C ARG A 357 -3.35 -3.12 -3.66
N TYR A 358 -3.01 -3.08 -4.94
CA TYR A 358 -3.94 -3.38 -6.04
C TYR A 358 -3.41 -4.57 -6.82
N PHE A 359 -4.27 -5.53 -7.13
CA PHE A 359 -3.89 -6.67 -7.97
C PHE A 359 -5.05 -7.18 -8.82
N GLU A 360 -4.70 -7.85 -9.91
CA GLU A 360 -5.65 -8.53 -10.79
C GLU A 360 -5.38 -10.02 -10.78
N TYR A 361 -6.44 -10.82 -10.62
CA TYR A 361 -6.34 -12.27 -10.57
C TYR A 361 -7.59 -12.92 -11.17
N LYS A 362 -7.43 -13.84 -12.12
CA LYS A 362 -8.53 -14.51 -12.85
C LYS A 362 -9.58 -13.54 -13.40
N GLY A 363 -9.14 -12.40 -13.94
CA GLY A 363 -10.01 -11.35 -14.51
C GLY A 363 -10.74 -10.47 -13.50
N ASN A 364 -10.58 -10.71 -12.19
CA ASN A 364 -11.15 -9.89 -11.14
C ASN A 364 -10.13 -8.87 -10.63
N ARG A 365 -10.62 -7.71 -10.19
CA ARG A 365 -9.80 -6.62 -9.62
C ARG A 365 -9.94 -6.62 -8.11
N TYR A 366 -8.81 -6.65 -7.42
CA TYR A 366 -8.74 -6.73 -5.97
C TYR A 366 -7.99 -5.56 -5.37
N ILE A 367 -8.44 -5.14 -4.20
CA ILE A 367 -7.83 -4.10 -3.38
C ILE A 367 -7.60 -4.68 -1.99
N VAL A 368 -6.39 -4.51 -1.47
CA VAL A 368 -6.09 -4.76 -0.06
C VAL A 368 -5.74 -3.42 0.57
N SER A 369 -6.43 -3.06 1.65
CA SER A 369 -6.03 -1.95 2.51
C SER A 369 -5.53 -2.50 3.84
N ILE A 370 -4.38 -2.00 4.28
CA ILE A 370 -3.65 -2.48 5.44
C ILE A 370 -3.48 -1.30 6.39
N GLY A 371 -4.11 -1.37 7.56
CA GLY A 371 -3.91 -0.37 8.61
C GLY A 371 -5.19 0.07 9.31
N GLU A 372 -5.12 1.24 9.95
CA GLU A 372 -6.24 1.81 10.69
C GLU A 372 -7.39 2.13 9.73
N ASN A 373 -8.59 1.68 10.14
CA ASN A 373 -9.82 1.79 9.38
C ASN A 373 -10.31 3.24 9.42
N ASP A 374 -9.67 4.12 8.64
CA ASP A 374 -10.10 5.50 8.48
C ASP A 374 -11.53 5.49 7.89
N PRO A 375 -12.52 6.08 8.57
CA PRO A 375 -13.90 6.11 8.10
C PRO A 375 -14.04 6.75 6.71
N TYR A 376 -13.15 7.68 6.34
CA TYR A 376 -13.14 8.27 5.00
C TYR A 376 -12.72 7.24 3.94
N ASN A 377 -11.61 6.53 4.17
CA ASN A 377 -11.15 5.48 3.27
C ASN A 377 -12.19 4.37 3.14
N TYR A 378 -12.83 3.97 4.24
CA TYR A 378 -13.89 2.96 4.23
C TYR A 378 -15.04 3.33 3.26
N THR A 379 -15.46 4.60 3.28
CA THR A 379 -16.54 5.07 2.40
C THR A 379 -16.15 5.00 0.93
N LEU A 380 -14.95 5.49 0.59
CA LEU A 380 -14.44 5.44 -0.78
C LEU A 380 -14.22 4.01 -1.28
N ILE A 381 -13.75 3.13 -0.40
CA ILE A 381 -13.57 1.71 -0.68
C ILE A 381 -14.92 1.03 -0.98
N ARG A 382 -15.99 1.35 -0.22
CA ARG A 382 -17.34 0.85 -0.52
C ARG A 382 -17.83 1.29 -1.90
N ILE A 383 -17.50 2.50 -2.35
CA ILE A 383 -17.81 2.95 -3.71
C ILE A 383 -17.00 2.15 -4.75
N LEU A 384 -15.76 1.75 -4.45
CA LEU A 384 -15.02 0.84 -5.33
C LEU A 384 -15.62 -0.57 -5.37
N GLU A 385 -16.18 -1.08 -4.27
CA GLU A 385 -16.90 -2.36 -4.29
C GLU A 385 -18.10 -2.33 -5.23
N THR A 386 -18.87 -1.25 -5.24
CA THR A 386 -20.01 -1.10 -6.17
C THR A 386 -19.54 -0.98 -7.62
N ALA A 387 -18.33 -0.49 -7.85
CA ALA A 387 -17.66 -0.48 -9.15
C ALA A 387 -17.05 -1.86 -9.54
N GLY A 388 -17.29 -2.91 -8.76
CA GLY A 388 -16.89 -4.28 -9.05
C GLY A 388 -15.49 -4.67 -8.55
N TYR A 389 -14.87 -3.87 -7.69
CA TYR A 389 -13.63 -4.27 -7.02
C TYR A 389 -13.96 -5.20 -5.84
N ARG A 390 -13.11 -6.22 -5.63
CA ARG A 390 -13.14 -7.06 -4.44
C ARG A 390 -12.18 -6.49 -3.43
N VAL A 391 -12.63 -6.32 -2.20
CA VAL A 391 -11.89 -5.55 -1.20
C VAL A 391 -11.59 -6.42 0.01
N LEU A 392 -10.37 -6.30 0.52
CA LEU A 392 -9.93 -6.89 1.78
C LEU A 392 -9.34 -5.82 2.69
N MET A 393 -9.94 -5.66 3.88
CA MET A 393 -9.45 -4.78 4.94
C MET A 393 -8.68 -5.61 5.97
N LEU A 394 -7.42 -5.24 6.19
CA LEU A 394 -6.53 -5.87 7.17
C LEU A 394 -6.15 -4.86 8.27
N THR A 395 -6.09 -5.32 9.51
CA THR A 395 -5.87 -4.44 10.69
C THR A 395 -4.40 -4.13 10.97
N GLY A 396 -3.48 -4.67 10.16
CA GLY A 396 -2.03 -4.53 10.32
C GLY A 396 -1.41 -5.37 11.45
N LYS A 397 -2.23 -5.85 12.40
CA LYS A 397 -1.82 -6.70 13.53
C LYS A 397 -2.21 -8.18 13.36
N GLU A 398 -2.80 -8.54 12.24
CA GLU A 398 -3.19 -9.92 11.94
C GLU A 398 -1.95 -10.79 11.68
N ASP A 399 -2.02 -12.03 12.15
CA ASP A 399 -0.98 -13.03 11.97
C ASP A 399 -0.94 -13.57 10.52
N PHE A 400 0.16 -14.25 10.19
CA PHE A 400 0.39 -14.84 8.87
C PHE A 400 -0.78 -15.72 8.41
N LYS A 401 -1.29 -16.58 9.30
CA LYS A 401 -2.35 -17.53 8.98
C LYS A 401 -3.64 -16.81 8.65
N THR A 402 -4.08 -15.88 9.50
CA THR A 402 -5.29 -15.09 9.31
C THR A 402 -5.24 -14.27 8.02
N VAL A 403 -4.12 -13.56 7.77
CA VAL A 403 -3.96 -12.74 6.56
C VAL A 403 -4.04 -13.60 5.29
N ALA A 404 -3.29 -14.71 5.26
CA ALA A 404 -3.25 -15.60 4.12
C ALA A 404 -4.62 -16.27 3.86
N GLU A 405 -5.28 -16.80 4.88
CA GLU A 405 -6.63 -17.39 4.76
C GLU A 405 -7.65 -16.40 4.20
N ARG A 406 -7.67 -15.16 4.72
CA ARG A 406 -8.59 -14.13 4.23
C ARG A 406 -8.30 -13.75 2.78
N LEU A 407 -7.02 -13.68 2.41
CA LEU A 407 -6.61 -13.39 1.03
C LEU A 407 -6.98 -14.54 0.09
N PHE A 408 -6.73 -15.80 0.47
CA PHE A 408 -7.11 -16.97 -0.33
C PHE A 408 -8.62 -17.10 -0.51
N LYS A 409 -9.38 -16.89 0.57
CA LYS A 409 -10.84 -16.85 0.52
C LYS A 409 -11.36 -15.76 -0.42
N LEU A 410 -10.73 -14.58 -0.42
CA LEU A 410 -11.07 -13.48 -1.31
C LEU A 410 -10.87 -13.85 -2.79
N VAL A 411 -9.75 -14.52 -3.12
CA VAL A 411 -9.44 -14.92 -4.50
C VAL A 411 -10.10 -16.23 -4.93
N GLY A 412 -10.78 -16.94 -4.02
CA GLY A 412 -11.44 -18.22 -4.30
C GLY A 412 -10.47 -19.39 -4.47
N VAL A 413 -9.31 -19.32 -3.82
CA VAL A 413 -8.35 -20.43 -3.73
C VAL A 413 -8.61 -21.16 -2.42
N ALA A 414 -8.68 -22.49 -2.45
CA ALA A 414 -8.78 -23.33 -1.26
C ALA A 414 -7.37 -23.77 -0.85
N PRO A 415 -6.74 -23.12 0.15
CA PRO A 415 -5.39 -23.47 0.54
C PRO A 415 -5.41 -24.62 1.54
N ASP A 416 -4.39 -25.47 1.54
CA ASP A 416 -4.21 -26.52 2.55
C ASP A 416 -3.17 -26.08 3.58
N PHE A 417 -3.62 -25.72 4.79
CA PHE A 417 -2.75 -25.28 5.88
C PHE A 417 -2.38 -26.44 6.79
N GLY A 418 -1.08 -26.73 6.92
CA GLY A 418 -0.63 -27.80 7.81
C GLY A 418 0.86 -28.08 7.68
N PRO A 419 1.34 -29.14 8.36
CA PRO A 419 2.70 -29.65 8.19
C PRO A 419 2.79 -30.42 6.86
N HIS A 420 3.61 -29.91 5.94
CA HIS A 420 3.82 -30.51 4.63
C HIS A 420 5.20 -31.15 4.58
N ALA A 421 5.28 -32.37 4.04
CA ALA A 421 6.54 -33.04 3.79
C ALA A 421 7.27 -32.36 2.63
N LEU A 422 8.50 -31.95 2.88
CA LEU A 422 9.45 -31.43 1.91
C LEU A 422 10.35 -32.55 1.39
N GLN A 423 11.13 -32.23 0.36
CA GLN A 423 12.21 -33.13 -0.06
C GLN A 423 13.20 -33.35 1.10
N GLU A 424 13.77 -34.55 1.15
CA GLU A 424 14.73 -35.01 2.18
C GLU A 424 14.13 -35.29 3.57
N GLY A 425 12.82 -35.57 3.64
CA GLY A 425 12.17 -35.98 4.89
C GLY A 425 12.01 -34.85 5.91
N LYS A 426 12.24 -33.60 5.51
CA LYS A 426 11.97 -32.42 6.35
C LYS A 426 10.48 -32.07 6.28
N HIS A 427 9.97 -31.44 7.31
CA HIS A 427 8.60 -30.92 7.33
C HIS A 427 8.64 -29.39 7.49
N ALA A 428 7.71 -28.71 6.84
CA ALA A 428 7.47 -27.29 7.06
C ALA A 428 5.97 -27.02 7.18
N THR A 429 5.61 -26.15 8.11
CA THR A 429 4.21 -25.77 8.34
C THR A 429 3.88 -24.54 7.51
N GLY A 430 2.79 -24.59 6.76
CA GLY A 430 2.40 -23.46 5.90
C GLY A 430 1.19 -23.76 5.03
N PHE A 431 0.90 -22.85 4.11
CA PHE A 431 -0.15 -23.03 3.11
C PHE A 431 0.43 -23.68 1.86
N LEU A 432 -0.03 -24.87 1.52
CA LEU A 432 0.24 -25.49 0.24
C LEU A 432 -0.81 -25.05 -0.77
N VAL A 433 -0.35 -24.39 -1.84
CA VAL A 433 -1.20 -23.86 -2.91
C VAL A 433 -0.80 -24.50 -4.22
N GLN A 434 -1.78 -24.99 -4.97
CA GLN A 434 -1.55 -25.46 -6.34
C GLN A 434 -1.73 -24.28 -7.30
N GLN A 435 -0.71 -24.01 -8.09
CA GLN A 435 -0.74 -22.89 -9.02
C GLN A 435 -1.34 -23.33 -10.36
N ASP A 436 -2.41 -22.68 -10.78
CA ASP A 436 -3.15 -23.03 -12.01
C ASP A 436 -2.27 -22.88 -13.27
N ASP A 437 -1.40 -21.86 -13.32
CA ASP A 437 -0.64 -21.52 -14.52
C ASP A 437 0.68 -22.30 -14.67
N ALA A 438 1.16 -22.94 -13.61
CA ALA A 438 2.53 -23.45 -13.55
C ALA A 438 2.64 -24.97 -13.76
N ALA A 439 1.82 -25.55 -14.64
CA ALA A 439 1.78 -26.98 -14.93
C ALA A 439 1.50 -27.85 -13.68
N GLY A 440 0.64 -27.37 -12.79
CA GLY A 440 0.28 -28.08 -11.55
C GLY A 440 1.37 -28.06 -10.48
N ARG A 441 2.36 -27.16 -10.58
CA ARG A 441 3.34 -26.94 -9.52
C ARG A 441 2.67 -26.56 -8.21
N ARG A 442 3.26 -27.03 -7.11
CA ARG A 442 2.81 -26.76 -5.75
C ARG A 442 3.76 -25.75 -5.12
N VAL A 443 3.20 -24.74 -4.46
CA VAL A 443 3.95 -23.71 -3.74
C VAL A 443 3.53 -23.78 -2.27
N LEU A 444 4.49 -24.02 -1.38
CA LEU A 444 4.31 -23.96 0.07
C LEU A 444 4.73 -22.58 0.57
N ILE A 445 3.81 -21.84 1.16
CA ILE A 445 4.08 -20.53 1.76
C ILE A 445 4.21 -20.73 3.26
N THR A 446 5.35 -20.35 3.83
CA THR A 446 5.70 -20.61 5.23
C THR A 446 6.16 -19.34 5.93
N ASP A 447 5.82 -19.16 7.20
CA ASP A 447 6.33 -18.10 8.06
C ASP A 447 7.66 -18.44 8.74
N THR A 448 8.04 -19.72 8.71
CA THR A 448 9.30 -20.18 9.28
C THR A 448 10.44 -19.99 8.29
N ALA A 449 11.56 -19.48 8.80
CA ALA A 449 12.77 -19.40 8.04
C ALA A 449 13.17 -20.81 7.55
N PRO A 450 13.59 -20.94 6.30
CA PRO A 450 13.94 -22.25 5.77
C PRO A 450 15.13 -22.86 6.52
N PRO A 451 15.18 -24.21 6.68
CA PRO A 451 16.34 -24.88 7.24
C PRO A 451 17.60 -24.58 6.42
N ALA A 452 18.74 -24.36 7.09
CA ALA A 452 20.02 -24.17 6.44
C ALA A 452 20.37 -25.39 5.55
N GLY A 453 20.89 -25.13 4.35
CA GLY A 453 21.34 -26.17 3.39
C GLY A 453 20.31 -26.60 2.34
N HIS A 454 19.04 -26.22 2.44
CA HIS A 454 18.05 -26.50 1.38
C HIS A 454 18.24 -25.56 0.19
N LYS A 455 18.44 -26.12 -1.01
CA LYS A 455 18.56 -25.36 -2.27
C LYS A 455 17.16 -24.97 -2.76
N TRP A 456 16.70 -23.80 -2.33
CA TRP A 456 15.40 -23.28 -2.72
C TRP A 456 15.38 -22.87 -4.19
N VAL A 457 14.45 -23.46 -4.94
CA VAL A 457 14.03 -22.91 -6.23
C VAL A 457 12.96 -21.87 -5.90
N MET A 458 13.39 -20.63 -5.67
CA MET A 458 12.45 -19.53 -5.52
C MET A 458 11.84 -19.23 -6.89
N PRO A 459 10.51 -19.28 -7.05
CA PRO A 459 9.89 -18.64 -8.20
C PRO A 459 10.34 -17.18 -8.25
N ALA A 460 10.51 -16.64 -9.45
CA ALA A 460 10.74 -15.21 -9.63
C ALA A 460 9.62 -14.43 -8.93
N GLY A 461 9.91 -13.83 -7.78
CA GLY A 461 8.93 -13.14 -6.92
C GLY A 461 8.88 -13.64 -5.47
N CYS A 462 9.32 -14.85 -5.16
CA CYS A 462 9.48 -15.26 -3.75
C CYS A 462 10.81 -14.72 -3.23
N GLY A 463 10.73 -13.70 -2.38
CA GLY A 463 11.87 -12.96 -1.83
C GLY A 463 11.55 -11.47 -1.73
N ALA A 464 12.12 -10.79 -0.73
CA ALA A 464 12.01 -9.34 -0.64
C ALA A 464 12.64 -8.73 -1.91
N ARG A 465 11.83 -8.01 -2.70
CA ARG A 465 12.34 -7.14 -3.78
C ARG A 465 13.03 -5.91 -3.19
#